data_AF-A0AAU5VKP0-F1
#
_entry.id   AF-A0AAU5VKP0-F1
#
_cell.length_a   1.000
_cell.length_b   1.000
_cell.length_c   1.000
_cell.angle_alpha   90.00
_cell.angle_beta   90.00
_cell.angle_gamma   90.00
#
_symmetry.space_group_name_H-M   'P 1'
#
loop_
_entity.id
_entity.type
_entity.pdbx_description
1 polymer ?
#
loop_
_entity_poly.entity_id
_entity_poly.type
_entity_poly.pdbx_seq_one_letter_code
_entity_poly.pdbx_strand_id
1 'polypeptide(L)' 'MSSVEEGHEAVKAITSVGNTGSIAFHRRVGFDVSVIDDYNGPGRPLAVFRRDLPLPSVGLPRR' A
#
# COMPACT_ATOMS: atom_id res chain seq x y z
N MET A 1 2.22 -30.14 -12.80
CA MET A 1 2.93 -29.18 -11.93
C MET A 1 1.92 -28.13 -11.52
N SER A 2 1.26 -28.34 -10.39
CA SER A 2 0.22 -27.46 -9.86
C SER A 2 0.91 -26.21 -9.32
N SER A 3 0.59 -25.03 -9.85
CA SER A 3 1.09 -23.77 -9.30
C SER A 3 0.47 -23.60 -7.91
N VAL A 4 1.29 -23.67 -6.86
CA VAL A 4 0.90 -23.21 -5.53
C VAL A 4 0.91 -21.69 -5.58
N GLU A 5 -0.25 -21.06 -5.44
CA GLU A 5 -0.34 -19.61 -5.31
C GLU A 5 0.02 -19.25 -3.86
N GLU A 6 1.09 -18.49 -3.66
CA GLU A 6 1.48 -17.97 -2.35
C GLU A 6 0.47 -16.88 -1.94
N GLY A 7 -0.26 -17.12 -0.86
CA GLY A 7 -1.20 -16.13 -0.33
C GLY A 7 -0.44 -14.98 0.33
N HIS A 8 -0.55 -13.78 -0.24
CA HIS A 8 -0.03 -12.57 0.40
C HIS A 8 -1.12 -11.86 1.22
N GLU A 9 -0.76 -11.40 2.42
CA GLU A 9 -1.68 -10.70 3.33
C GLU A 9 -1.80 -9.20 3.06
N ALA A 10 -0.79 -8.57 2.44
CA ALA A 10 -0.78 -7.13 2.20
C ALA A 10 0.22 -6.72 1.12
N VAL A 11 -0.02 -5.55 0.53
CA VAL A 11 0.92 -4.84 -0.35
C VAL A 11 1.49 -3.65 0.39
N LYS A 12 2.81 -3.47 0.29
CA LYS A 12 3.54 -2.33 0.87
C LYS A 12 4.36 -1.61 -0.20
N ALA A 13 4.36 -0.28 -0.14
CA ALA A 13 5.22 0.58 -0.94
C ALA A 13 5.70 1.77 -0.11
N ILE A 14 6.79 2.42 -0.51
CA ILE A 14 7.37 3.55 0.21
C ILE A 14 7.74 4.69 -0.73
N THR A 15 7.69 5.93 -0.22
CA THR A 15 8.18 7.11 -0.95
C THR A 15 8.67 8.19 0.01
N SER A 16 9.37 9.20 -0.51
CA SER A 16 9.76 10.38 0.27
C SER A 16 8.52 11.20 0.65
N VAL A 17 8.50 11.79 1.85
CA VAL A 17 7.35 12.60 2.34
C VAL A 17 7.00 13.76 1.39
N GLY A 18 7.98 14.32 0.68
CA GLY A 18 7.77 15.39 -0.31
C GLY A 18 7.10 14.95 -1.62
N ASN A 19 6.91 13.65 -1.87
CA ASN A 19 6.28 13.14 -3.09
C ASN A 19 4.75 13.15 -2.98
N THR A 20 4.19 14.36 -2.89
CA THR A 20 2.76 14.62 -2.67
C THR A 20 1.87 14.01 -3.74
N GLY A 21 2.32 13.97 -5.00
CA GLY A 21 1.60 13.35 -6.12
C GLY A 21 1.44 11.84 -5.93
N SER A 22 2.52 11.13 -5.58
CA SER A 22 2.47 9.70 -5.29
C SER A 22 1.57 9.39 -4.09
N ILE A 23 1.67 10.18 -3.02
CA ILE A 23 0.83 10.03 -1.81
C ILE A 23 -0.65 10.20 -2.14
N ALA A 24 -1.01 11.26 -2.89
CA ALA A 24 -2.40 11.51 -3.28
C ALA A 24 -2.96 10.40 -4.17
N PHE A 25 -2.16 9.89 -5.10
CA PHE A 25 -2.54 8.76 -5.95
C PHE A 25 -2.81 7.49 -5.13
N HIS A 26 -1.89 7.07 -4.27
CA HIS A 26 -2.03 5.84 -3.48
C HIS A 26 -3.22 5.90 -2.52
N ARG A 27 -3.49 7.06 -1.90
CA ARG A 27 -4.71 7.28 -1.09
C ARG A 27 -5.99 7.04 -1.89
N ARG A 28 -6.06 7.54 -3.13
CA ARG A 28 -7.22 7.35 -4.03
C ARG A 28 -7.40 5.89 -4.45
N VAL A 29 -6.31 5.15 -4.60
CA VAL A 29 -6.31 3.71 -4.92
C VAL A 29 -6.64 2.85 -3.68
N GLY A 30 -6.77 3.46 -2.50
CA GLY A 30 -7.20 2.79 -1.27
C GLY A 30 -6.06 2.24 -0.42
N PHE A 31 -4.84 2.79 -0.55
CA PHE A 31 -3.78 2.55 0.42
C PHE A 31 -3.93 3.49 1.62
N ASP A 32 -3.71 2.94 2.82
CA ASP A 32 -3.39 3.75 3.98
C ASP A 32 -1.98 4.35 3.83
N VAL A 33 -1.77 5.54 4.38
CA VAL A 33 -0.48 6.24 4.34
C VAL A 33 -0.07 6.69 5.73
N SER A 34 1.03 6.14 6.20
CA SER A 34 1.66 6.51 7.47
C SER A 34 3.06 7.09 7.22
N VAL A 35 3.42 8.17 7.93
CA VAL A 35 4.79 8.69 7.91
C VAL A 35 5.56 8.02 9.04
N ILE A 36 6.64 7.32 8.68
CA ILE A 36 7.48 6.59 9.62
C ILE A 36 8.86 7.23 9.62
N ASP A 37 9.26 7.76 10.78
CA ASP A 37 10.62 8.22 11.02
C ASP A 37 11.61 7.06 10.94
N ASP A 38 12.82 7.37 10.51
CA ASP A 38 13.97 6.46 10.50
C ASP A 38 13.76 5.11 9.78
N TYR A 39 12.77 5.04 8.87
CA TYR A 39 12.41 3.81 8.17
C TYR A 39 13.58 3.17 7.42
N ASN A 40 14.48 4.00 6.86
CA ASN A 40 15.69 3.55 6.16
C ASN A 40 16.96 4.16 6.77
N GLY A 41 16.97 4.31 8.10
CA GLY A 41 18.05 4.93 8.85
C GLY A 41 17.75 6.36 9.30
N PRO A 42 18.58 6.91 10.19
CA PRO A 42 18.26 8.09 10.98
C PRO A 42 18.04 9.36 10.17
N GLY A 43 17.06 10.17 10.61
CA GLY A 43 16.76 11.52 10.13
C GLY A 43 16.02 11.59 8.79
N ARG A 44 15.50 10.47 8.29
CA ARG A 44 14.84 10.42 6.96
C ARG A 44 13.46 9.77 7.07
N PRO A 45 12.41 10.55 7.37
CA PRO A 45 11.05 10.02 7.36
C PRO A 45 10.66 9.59 5.95
N LEU A 46 9.96 8.46 5.86
CA LEU A 46 9.36 7.97 4.63
C LEU A 46 7.85 7.82 4.81
N ALA A 47 7.11 8.12 3.75
CA ALA A 47 5.71 7.75 3.66
C ALA A 47 5.63 6.27 3.28
N VAL A 48 4.92 5.49 4.09
CA VAL A 48 4.69 4.07 3.93
C VAL A 48 3.25 3.84 3.54
N PHE A 49 3.05 3.17 2.42
CA PHE A 49 1.75 2.78 1.91
C PHE A 49 1.46 1.33 2.32
N ARG A 50 0.28 1.07 2.89
CA ARG A 50 -0.18 -0.30 3.17
C ARG A 50 -1.60 -0.50 2.63
N ARG A 51 -1.85 -1.65 2.02
CA ARG A 51 -3.20 -2.13 1.70
C ARG A 51 -3.28 -3.63 1.92
N ASP A 52 -4.26 -4.06 2.71
CA ASP A 52 -4.48 -5.49 2.99
C ASP A 52 -5.04 -6.23 1.78
N LEU A 53 -4.78 -7.53 1.74
CA LEU A 53 -5.26 -8.48 0.75
C LEU A 53 -6.05 -9.61 1.43
N PRO A 54 -7.01 -10.26 0.73
CA PRO A 54 -7.50 -9.89 -0.60
C PRO A 54 -8.23 -8.55 -0.54
N LEU A 55 -8.27 -7.86 -1.67
CA LEU A 55 -9.00 -6.61 -1.76
C LEU A 55 -10.48 -6.85 -1.47
N PRO A 56 -11.15 -5.93 -0.77
CA PRO A 56 -12.59 -6.03 -0.62
C PRO A 56 -13.21 -6.08 -2.02
N SER A 57 -13.85 -7.21 -2.35
CA SER A 57 -14.60 -7.37 -3.58
C SER A 57 -15.68 -6.30 -3.60
N VAL A 58 -15.58 -5.30 -4.48
CA VAL A 58 -16.71 -4.41 -4.74
C VAL A 58 -17.81 -5.27 -5.34
N GLY A 59 -18.89 -5.48 -4.58
CA GLY A 59 -20.02 -6.27 -5.03
C GLY A 59 -20.69 -5.57 -6.21
N LEU A 60 -20.36 -5.95 -7.44
CA LEU A 60 -21.16 -5.56 -8.58
C LEU A 60 -22.55 -6.19 -8.40
N PRO A 61 -23.66 -5.45 -8.51
CA PRO A 61 -24.98 -6.06 -8.41
C PRO A 61 -25.12 -7.12 -9.50
N ARG A 62 -25.39 -8.36 -9.09
CA ARG A 62 -25.75 -9.44 -10.01
C ARG A 62 -27.09 -9.06 -10.65
N ARG A 63 -27.06 -8.77 -11.95
CA ARG A 63 -28.27 -8.66 -12.78
C ARG A 63 -28.93 -10.03 -12.93
#